data_AF-A0A7C6A6C8-F1
#
_entry.id   AF-A0A7C6A6C8-F1
#
_cell.length_a   1.000
_cell.length_b   1.000
_cell.length_c   1.000
_cell.angle_alpha   90.00
_cell.angle_beta   90.00
_cell.angle_gamma   90.00
#
_symmetry.space_group_name_H-M   'P 1'
#
loop_
_entity.id
_entity.type
_entity.pdbx_description
1 polymer ?
#
loop_
_entity_poly.entity_id
_entity_poly.type
_entity_poly.pdbx_seq_one_letter_code
_entity_poly.pdbx_strand_id
1 'polypeptide(L)'
;MEKRGYQKAIERKEHYLAQKNLETQPPSLEEYRLLENLHKAQKDPNFNGLLASKLSLTSWERIFPAYKNPNQTIFGGYLAKRSYELSTMCAELISTKRPIIAAVNRMNFLSPVKIGDKLLFKSNIVYT
;
A
#
# COMPACT_ATOMS: atom_id res chain seq x y z
N MET A 1 6.80 1.11 -35.95
CA MET A 1 5.95 1.20 -34.74
C MET A 1 6.30 0.12 -33.71
N GLU A 2 6.64 -1.11 -34.13
CA GLU A 2 7.03 -2.23 -33.26
C GLU A 2 8.28 -2.00 -32.39
N LYS A 3 9.36 -1.44 -32.94
CA LYS A 3 10.61 -1.17 -32.18
C LYS A 3 10.39 -0.30 -30.93
N ARG A 4 9.45 0.67 -31.01
CA ARG A 4 9.09 1.55 -29.88
C ARG A 4 8.26 0.83 -28.82
N GLY A 5 7.44 -0.15 -29.21
CA GLY A 5 6.69 -0.99 -28.28
C GLY A 5 7.59 -1.96 -27.52
N TYR A 6 8.56 -2.56 -28.24
CA TYR A 6 9.56 -3.45 -27.66
C TYR A 6 10.44 -2.75 -26.62
N GLN A 7 10.96 -1.56 -26.94
CA GLN A 7 11.79 -0.79 -26.00
C GLN A 7 11.03 -0.44 -24.71
N LYS A 8 9.78 0.02 -24.83
CA LYS A 8 8.91 0.31 -23.67
C LYS A 8 8.63 -0.93 -22.83
N ALA A 9 8.55 -2.12 -23.44
CA ALA A 9 8.35 -3.36 -22.69
C ALA A 9 9.60 -3.73 -21.87
N ILE A 10 10.80 -3.51 -22.42
CA ILE A 10 12.07 -3.70 -21.71
C ILE A 10 12.18 -2.73 -20.53
N GLU A 11 11.99 -1.43 -20.76
CA GLU A 11 12.04 -0.40 -19.71
C GLU A 11 11.07 -0.72 -18.56
N ARG A 12 9.87 -1.19 -18.89
CA ARG A 12 8.85 -1.56 -17.89
C ARG A 12 9.26 -2.79 -17.08
N LYS A 13 9.94 -3.75 -17.71
CA LYS A 13 10.50 -4.93 -17.05
C LYS A 13 11.66 -4.55 -16.14
N GLU A 14 12.58 -3.70 -16.59
CA GLU A 14 13.69 -3.21 -15.78
C GLU A 14 13.22 -2.41 -14.57
N HIS A 15 12.26 -1.50 -14.77
CA HIS A 15 11.68 -0.73 -13.67
C HIS A 15 10.94 -1.62 -12.66
N TYR A 16 10.25 -2.67 -13.13
CA TYR A 16 9.64 -3.67 -12.26
C TYR A 16 10.70 -4.42 -11.42
N LEU A 17 11.80 -4.85 -12.03
CA LEU A 17 12.90 -5.52 -11.34
C LEU A 17 13.59 -4.59 -10.33
N ALA A 18 13.83 -3.33 -10.70
CA ALA A 18 14.44 -2.34 -9.81
C ALA A 18 13.58 -2.09 -8.57
N GLN A 19 12.25 -1.97 -8.72
CA GLN A 19 11.35 -1.81 -7.57
C GLN A 19 11.30 -3.06 -6.70
N LYS A 20 11.23 -4.25 -7.30
CA LYS A 20 11.26 -5.51 -6.55
C LYS A 20 12.57 -5.69 -5.77
N ASN A 21 13.68 -5.23 -6.34
CA ASN A 21 14.98 -5.23 -5.66
C ASN A 21 15.00 -4.27 -4.46
N LEU A 22 14.42 -3.07 -4.57
CA LEU A 22 14.31 -2.13 -3.45
C LEU A 22 13.46 -2.71 -2.30
N GLU A 23 12.36 -3.42 -2.61
CA GLU A 23 11.49 -4.06 -1.60
C GLU A 23 12.15 -5.26 -0.90
N THR A 24 13.15 -5.88 -1.53
CA THR A 24 13.87 -7.04 -0.97
C THR A 24 15.18 -6.66 -0.28
N GLN A 25 15.63 -5.41 -0.43
CA GLN A 25 16.77 -4.91 0.29
C GLN A 25 16.42 -4.78 1.78
N PRO A 26 17.28 -5.31 2.68
CA PRO A 26 17.10 -5.05 4.10
C PRO A 26 17.24 -3.55 4.37
N PRO A 27 16.57 -3.02 5.41
CA PRO A 27 16.76 -1.64 5.84
C PRO A 27 18.25 -1.38 6.12
N SER A 28 18.67 -0.14 5.89
CA SER A 28 19.99 0.31 6.32
C SER A 28 20.16 0.16 7.84
N LEU A 29 21.40 0.11 8.32
CA LEU A 29 21.68 0.01 9.75
C LEU A 29 21.02 1.14 10.56
N GLU A 30 21.00 2.36 10.02
CA GLU A 30 20.37 3.52 10.63
C GLU A 30 18.85 3.35 10.73
N GLU A 31 18.20 2.93 9.64
CA GLU A 31 16.75 2.66 9.64
C GLU A 31 16.39 1.51 10.59
N TYR A 32 17.20 0.44 10.61
CA TYR A 32 17.00 -0.67 11.52
C TYR A 32 17.07 -0.22 12.98
N ARG A 33 18.10 0.53 13.36
CA ARG A 33 18.25 1.09 14.72
C ARG A 33 17.08 1.98 15.10
N LEU A 34 16.61 2.82 14.18
CA LEU A 34 15.43 3.66 14.38
C LEU A 34 14.19 2.80 14.68
N LEU A 35 13.90 1.80 13.85
CA LEU A 35 12.76 0.90 14.04
C LEU A 35 12.85 0.15 15.37
N GLU A 36 14.04 -0.31 15.74
CA GLU A 36 14.28 -0.99 17.01
C GLU A 36 13.98 -0.06 18.20
N ASN A 37 14.45 1.18 18.15
CA ASN A 37 14.21 2.18 19.19
C ASN A 37 12.72 2.53 19.32
N LEU A 38 12.02 2.74 18.19
CA LEU A 38 10.57 2.99 18.19
C LEU A 38 9.80 1.80 18.77
N HIS A 39 10.19 0.58 18.42
CA HIS A 39 9.56 -0.62 18.96
C HIS A 39 9.81 -0.80 20.46
N LYS A 40 11.03 -0.51 20.94
CA LYS A 40 11.36 -0.50 22.37
C LYS A 40 10.55 0.55 23.14
N ALA A 41 10.42 1.75 22.60
CA ALA A 41 9.63 2.82 23.22
C ALA A 41 8.15 2.42 23.43
N GLN A 42 7.56 1.69 22.47
CA GLN A 42 6.18 1.19 22.59
C GLN A 42 5.98 0.10 23.65
N LYS A 43 7.07 -0.51 24.16
CA LYS A 43 7.01 -1.54 25.21
C LYS A 43 7.11 -0.97 26.63
N ASP A 44 7.45 0.31 26.76
CA ASP A 44 7.50 0.97 28.07
C ASP A 44 6.08 0.98 28.69
N PRO A 45 5.89 0.52 29.94
CA PRO A 45 4.62 0.61 30.63
C PRO A 45 4.05 2.03 30.70
N ASN A 46 4.92 3.05 30.65
CA ASN A 46 4.56 4.47 30.67
C ASN A 46 4.46 5.08 29.26
N PHE A 47 4.39 4.26 28.21
CA PHE A 47 4.25 4.75 26.84
C PHE A 47 2.97 5.55 26.66
N ASN A 48 3.10 6.87 26.56
CA ASN A 48 2.00 7.81 26.38
C ASN A 48 1.75 8.11 24.90
N GLY A 49 1.49 7.06 24.12
CA GLY A 49 1.24 7.16 22.68
C GLY A 49 0.30 6.08 22.17
N LEU A 50 -0.07 6.19 20.89
CA LEU A 50 -0.92 5.19 20.24
C LEU A 50 -0.06 4.03 19.72
N LEU A 51 -0.44 2.81 20.09
CA LEU A 51 0.27 1.61 19.66
C LEU A 51 0.05 1.37 18.16
N ALA A 52 1.13 1.24 17.40
CA ALA A 52 1.06 1.00 15.95
C ALA A 52 0.23 -0.25 15.60
N SER A 53 0.24 -1.27 16.46
CA SER A 53 -0.57 -2.48 16.31
C SER A 53 -2.09 -2.23 16.32
N LYS A 54 -2.53 -1.17 16.99
CA LYS A 54 -3.94 -0.76 17.06
C LYS A 54 -4.33 0.21 15.93
N LEU A 55 -3.35 0.77 15.21
CA LEU A 55 -3.57 1.75 14.16
C LEU A 55 -3.58 1.14 12.75
N SER A 56 -4.30 0.02 12.60
CA SER A 56 -4.43 -0.66 11.32
C SER A 56 -5.84 -1.18 11.08
N LEU A 57 -6.27 -1.17 9.82
CA LEU A 57 -7.52 -1.76 9.36
C LEU A 57 -7.26 -2.71 8.20
N THR A 58 -8.05 -3.76 8.13
CA THR A 58 -8.02 -4.72 7.03
C THR A 58 -9.41 -5.01 6.50
N SER A 59 -9.52 -5.22 5.19
CA SER A 59 -10.75 -5.65 4.53
C SER A 59 -10.44 -6.74 3.51
N TRP A 60 -11.22 -7.82 3.54
CA TRP A 60 -11.15 -8.88 2.56
C TRP A 60 -12.23 -8.68 1.51
N GLU A 61 -11.87 -8.84 0.24
CA GLU A 61 -12.81 -8.70 -0.85
C GLU A 61 -12.54 -9.74 -1.94
N ARG A 62 -13.61 -10.29 -2.52
CA ARG A 62 -13.54 -11.11 -3.72
C ARG A 62 -13.79 -10.24 -4.94
N ILE A 63 -12.99 -10.47 -5.97
CA ILE A 63 -13.02 -9.67 -7.17
C ILE A 63 -14.04 -10.21 -8.18
N PHE A 64 -14.92 -9.31 -8.65
CA PHE A 64 -15.97 -9.63 -9.60
C PHE A 64 -15.77 -8.97 -10.97
N PRO A 65 -16.37 -9.52 -12.04
CA PRO A 65 -16.21 -9.01 -13.42
C PRO A 65 -16.65 -7.56 -13.62
N ALA A 66 -17.52 -7.00 -12.77
CA ALA A 66 -18.02 -5.64 -12.88
C ALA A 66 -16.90 -4.57 -12.87
N TYR A 67 -15.73 -4.91 -12.30
CA TYR A 67 -14.58 -4.01 -12.17
C TYR A 67 -13.47 -4.29 -13.20
N LYS A 68 -13.74 -5.10 -14.23
CA LYS A 68 -12.75 -5.46 -15.24
C LYS A 68 -12.49 -4.31 -16.22
N ASN A 69 -11.24 -4.23 -16.66
CA ASN A 69 -10.84 -3.44 -17.82
C ASN A 69 -11.02 -4.26 -19.13
N PRO A 70 -10.82 -3.65 -20.31
CA PRO A 70 -10.89 -4.37 -21.59
C PRO A 70 -9.91 -5.55 -21.71
N ASN A 71 -8.79 -5.53 -20.97
CA ASN A 71 -7.78 -6.60 -20.94
C ASN A 71 -8.11 -7.73 -19.96
N GLN A 72 -9.35 -7.79 -19.45
CA GLN A 72 -9.84 -8.82 -18.51
C GLN A 72 -9.13 -8.87 -17.15
N THR A 73 -8.40 -7.81 -16.78
CA THR A 73 -7.85 -7.62 -15.42
C THR A 73 -8.65 -6.54 -14.72
N ILE A 74 -8.48 -6.39 -13.40
CA ILE A 74 -9.19 -5.35 -12.66
C ILE A 74 -8.64 -3.98 -12.98
N PHE A 75 -9.56 -3.03 -13.09
CA PHE A 75 -9.25 -1.63 -13.31
C PHE A 75 -8.53 -1.03 -12.10
N GLY A 76 -7.37 -0.42 -12.33
CA GLY A 76 -6.55 0.16 -11.26
C GLY A 76 -7.27 1.25 -10.45
N GLY A 77 -8.16 2.01 -11.09
CA GLY A 77 -8.95 3.04 -10.38
C GLY A 77 -9.92 2.47 -9.35
N TYR A 78 -10.40 1.24 -9.55
CA TYR A 78 -11.21 0.56 -8.53
C TYR A 78 -10.35 0.19 -7.31
N LEU A 79 -9.15 -0.36 -7.53
CA LEU A 79 -8.21 -0.67 -6.44
C LEU A 79 -7.78 0.60 -5.68
N ALA A 80 -7.57 1.70 -6.41
CA ALA A 80 -7.27 3.02 -5.82
C ALA A 80 -8.42 3.50 -4.93
N LYS A 81 -9.66 3.46 -5.43
CA LYS A 81 -10.87 3.84 -4.69
C LYS A 81 -11.00 3.02 -3.39
N ARG A 82 -10.86 1.69 -3.46
CA ARG A 82 -10.93 0.82 -2.28
C ARG A 82 -9.84 1.12 -1.27
N SER A 83 -8.63 1.42 -1.74
CA SER A 83 -7.51 1.83 -0.90
C SER A 83 -7.79 3.16 -0.20
N TYR A 84 -8.35 4.15 -0.89
CA TYR A 84 -8.72 5.45 -0.33
C TYR A 84 -9.85 5.36 0.70
N GLU A 85 -10.86 4.54 0.44
CA GLU A 85 -11.94 4.29 1.38
C GLU A 85 -11.40 3.70 2.67
N LEU A 86 -10.58 2.64 2.58
CA LEU A 86 -9.98 2.00 3.75
C LEU A 86 -9.00 2.92 4.49
N SER A 87 -8.20 3.72 3.77
CA SER A 87 -7.26 4.64 4.40
C SER A 87 -7.96 5.78 5.14
N THR A 88 -9.08 6.26 4.61
CA THR A 88 -9.89 7.29 5.27
C THR A 88 -10.50 6.75 6.55
N MET A 89 -11.10 5.55 6.52
CA MET A 89 -11.60 4.86 7.73
C MET A 89 -10.47 4.58 8.73
N CYS A 90 -9.27 4.26 8.24
CA CYS A 90 -8.12 4.02 9.11
C CYS A 90 -7.69 5.30 9.83
N ALA A 91 -7.74 6.46 9.16
CA ALA A 91 -7.43 7.75 9.77
C ALA A 91 -8.47 8.16 10.84
N GLU A 92 -9.71 7.69 10.73
CA GLU A 92 -10.75 7.90 11.75
C GLU A 92 -10.41 7.24 13.11
N LEU A 93 -9.47 6.29 13.15
CA LEU A 93 -9.00 5.69 14.41
C LEU A 93 -8.33 6.70 15.36
N ILE A 94 -7.83 7.81 14.82
CA ILE A 94 -7.10 8.84 15.59
C ILE A 94 -7.69 10.24 15.45
N SER A 95 -8.58 10.42 14.48
CA SER A 95 -9.13 11.73 14.17
C SER A 95 -10.37 12.01 15.00
N THR A 96 -10.47 13.22 15.54
CA THR A 96 -11.68 13.71 16.23
C THR A 96 -12.76 14.17 15.25
N LYS A 97 -12.39 14.41 13.99
CA LYS A 97 -13.28 14.86 12.90
C LYS A 97 -13.13 13.97 11.68
N ARG A 98 -14.01 14.13 10.70
CA ARG A 98 -13.91 13.37 9.44
C ARG A 98 -12.62 13.73 8.69
N PRO A 99 -11.72 12.77 8.44
CA PRO A 99 -10.48 13.03 7.71
C PRO A 99 -10.75 13.22 6.21
N ILE A 100 -9.87 13.96 5.56
CA ILE A 100 -9.85 14.16 4.10
C ILE A 100 -8.47 13.78 3.54
N ILE A 101 -8.45 13.28 2.32
CA ILE A 101 -7.19 12.95 1.63
C ILE A 101 -6.55 14.26 1.15
N ALA A 102 -5.43 14.64 1.76
CA ALA A 102 -4.67 15.82 1.35
C ALA A 102 -3.78 15.56 0.12
N ALA A 103 -3.10 14.42 0.10
CA ALA A 103 -2.21 14.03 -0.98
C ALA A 103 -2.05 12.50 -1.07
N VAL A 104 -1.66 12.02 -2.25
CA VAL A 104 -1.28 10.63 -2.49
C VAL A 104 0.11 10.64 -3.09
N ASN A 105 1.10 10.25 -2.30
CA ASN A 105 2.51 10.34 -2.70
C ASN A 105 2.84 9.35 -3.84
N ARG A 106 2.44 8.08 -3.67
CA ARG A 106 2.73 7.02 -4.64
C ARG A 106 1.69 5.92 -4.58
N MET A 107 1.31 5.41 -5.76
CA MET A 107 0.49 4.21 -5.89
C MET A 107 1.11 3.30 -6.96
N ASN A 108 1.55 2.12 -6.55
CA ASN A 108 2.21 1.16 -7.43
C ASN A 108 1.27 -0.02 -7.73
N PHE A 109 1.11 -0.37 -9.00
CA PHE A 109 0.40 -1.56 -9.44
C PHE A 109 1.40 -2.63 -9.86
N LEU A 110 1.80 -3.49 -8.93
CA LEU A 110 2.90 -4.45 -9.12
C LEU A 110 2.52 -5.65 -9.99
N SER A 111 1.27 -6.09 -9.95
CA SER A 111 0.80 -7.25 -10.70
C SER A 111 -0.66 -7.07 -11.08
N PRO A 112 -1.10 -7.59 -12.24
CA PRO A 112 -2.50 -7.54 -12.61
C PRO A 112 -3.35 -8.37 -11.65
N VAL A 113 -4.43 -7.78 -11.15
CA VAL A 113 -5.45 -8.50 -10.38
C VAL A 113 -6.44 -9.15 -11.34
N LYS A 114 -6.72 -10.43 -11.15
CA LYS A 114 -7.62 -11.22 -11.98
C LYS A 114 -9.02 -11.31 -11.34
N ILE A 115 -10.00 -11.60 -12.19
CA ILE A 115 -11.35 -11.92 -11.73
C ILE A 115 -11.29 -13.17 -10.86
N GLY A 116 -11.99 -13.16 -9.73
CA GLY A 116 -12.01 -14.25 -8.77
C GLY A 116 -10.91 -14.21 -7.72
N ASP A 117 -9.88 -13.36 -7.89
CA ASP A 117 -8.85 -13.17 -6.87
C ASP A 117 -9.47 -12.73 -5.54
N LYS A 118 -8.84 -13.17 -4.44
CA LYS A 118 -9.17 -12.73 -3.09
C LYS A 118 -8.14 -11.70 -2.65
N LEU A 119 -8.57 -10.46 -2.48
CA LEU A 119 -7.70 -9.37 -2.05
C LEU A 119 -7.84 -9.11 -0.56
N LEU A 120 -6.69 -8.87 0.07
CA LEU A 120 -6.61 -8.24 1.39
C LEU A 120 -6.17 -6.80 1.19
N PHE A 121 -7.07 -5.86 1.44
CA PHE A 121 -6.71 -4.47 1.61
C PHE A 121 -6.27 -4.26 3.05
N LYS A 122 -5.11 -3.62 3.25
CA LYS A 122 -4.56 -3.28 4.56
C LYS A 122 -4.17 -1.80 4.56
N SER A 123 -4.64 -1.06 5.55
CA SER A 123 -4.25 0.32 5.82
C SER A 123 -3.63 0.41 7.21
N ASN A 124 -2.59 1.23 7.35
CA ASN A 124 -1.92 1.48 8.63
C ASN A 124 -1.62 2.97 8.75
N ILE A 125 -1.76 3.54 9.94
CA ILE A 125 -1.22 4.87 10.24
C ILE A 125 0.24 4.69 10.62
N VAL A 126 1.11 5.40 9.91
CA VAL A 126 2.58 5.30 10.08
C VAL A 126 3.18 6.50 10.80
N TYR A 127 2.41 7.57 10.99
CA TYR A 127 2.82 8.81 11.63
C TYR A 127 1.61 9.54 12.22
N THR A 128 1.77 10.17 13.38
CA THR A 128 0.74 10.92 14.12
C THR A 128 1.33 12.17 14.74
#